data_AF-A0A6B0QUZ4-F1
#
_entry.id   AF-A0A6B0QUZ4-F1
#
_cell.length_a   1.000
_cell.length_b   1.000
_cell.length_c   1.000
_cell.angle_alpha   90.00
_cell.angle_beta   90.00
_cell.angle_gamma   90.00
#
_symmetry.space_group_name_H-M   'P 1'
#
loop_
_entity.id
_entity.type
_entity.pdbx_description
1 polymer ?
#
loop_
_entity_poly.entity_id
_entity_poly.type
_entity_poly.pdbx_seq_one_letter_code
_entity_poly.pdbx_strand_id
1 'polypeptide(L)'
;MARKKKYGGGSYLERFKPGHACPAGCACTDPHTVDCRDRGLPSVPDPFPLDVRKLLVAGNRIQHIPEDFFIFYGDLVYLDFRNNSLRSLEEGTFSGSAKLAFLDLSYNNLTQLGAGAFRSAGRLVKLSLANNNLAGVHEAAFETLESLQVLELNDNNLRSLNVAALTALPALRTLRLDGNPWLCDCDFAHLFSWIQENVSKLPKGLDEIQCSLPMENRRIFLHELSEASFSECKFSLSLTDLFVIIFSGVAVSIAAIISSFFLATVVQCFQRCAPNKDTEDEDEDEDD
;
A
#
# COMPACT_ATOMS: atom_id res chain seq x y z
N MET A 1 -47.37 52.77 -31.86
CA MET A 1 -46.89 51.65 -31.01
C MET A 1 -47.31 50.34 -31.67
N ALA A 2 -46.52 49.30 -31.87
CA ALA A 2 -45.10 49.06 -31.64
C ALA A 2 -44.65 47.99 -32.67
N ARG A 3 -43.38 48.07 -33.05
CA ARG A 3 -42.72 47.37 -34.16
C ARG A 3 -42.61 45.86 -33.92
N LYS A 4 -42.88 45.07 -34.97
CA LYS A 4 -42.38 43.69 -35.13
C LYS A 4 -40.84 43.71 -35.13
N LYS A 5 -40.20 43.00 -34.20
CA LYS A 5 -38.78 42.61 -34.32
C LYS A 5 -38.70 41.09 -34.47
N LYS A 6 -38.26 40.66 -35.65
CA LYS A 6 -37.69 39.33 -35.91
C LYS A 6 -36.38 39.22 -35.13
N TYR A 7 -36.22 38.16 -34.36
CA TYR A 7 -34.95 37.49 -34.11
C TYR A 7 -35.25 36.03 -34.47
N GLY A 8 -34.77 35.48 -35.58
CA GLY A 8 -33.35 35.26 -35.82
C GLY A 8 -33.02 33.89 -35.24
N GLY A 9 -33.43 32.84 -35.93
CA GLY A 9 -33.24 31.45 -35.50
C GLY A 9 -31.76 31.09 -35.42
N GLY A 10 -31.36 30.56 -34.28
CA GLY A 10 -30.09 29.87 -34.04
C GLY A 10 -30.38 28.67 -33.17
N SER A 11 -31.01 27.65 -33.76
CA SER A 11 -31.26 26.36 -33.13
C SER A 11 -29.97 25.53 -33.13
N TYR A 12 -29.06 25.80 -32.20
CA TYR A 12 -28.06 24.83 -31.75
C TYR A 12 -28.54 24.18 -30.46
N LEU A 13 -29.67 23.48 -30.57
CA LEU A 13 -30.12 22.48 -29.60
C LEU A 13 -30.12 21.15 -30.35
N GLU A 14 -28.92 20.67 -30.69
CA GLU A 14 -28.77 19.28 -31.09
C GLU A 14 -28.80 18.39 -29.85
N ARG A 15 -29.73 17.44 -29.93
CA ARG A 15 -30.10 16.44 -28.93
C ARG A 15 -28.88 15.65 -28.45
N PHE A 16 -28.46 15.89 -27.22
CA PHE A 16 -27.58 14.95 -26.51
C PHE A 16 -28.40 13.78 -25.96
N LYS A 17 -27.96 12.55 -26.24
CA LYS A 17 -28.47 11.33 -25.60
C LYS A 17 -28.27 11.42 -24.08
N PRO A 18 -29.07 10.73 -23.25
CA PRO A 18 -28.79 10.61 -21.82
C PRO A 18 -27.37 10.04 -21.65
N GLY A 19 -26.47 10.77 -21.00
CA GLY A 19 -25.07 10.38 -20.80
C GLY A 19 -24.03 10.98 -21.77
N HIS A 20 -24.34 12.03 -22.53
CA HIS A 20 -23.36 12.79 -23.33
C HIS A 20 -23.30 14.28 -22.96
N ALA A 21 -23.82 14.66 -21.80
CA ALA A 21 -23.72 16.04 -21.34
C ALA A 21 -22.31 16.28 -20.78
N CYS A 22 -21.60 17.25 -21.35
CA CYS A 22 -20.38 17.75 -20.72
C CYS A 22 -20.76 18.41 -19.38
N PRO A 23 -20.07 18.13 -18.27
CA PRO A 23 -20.41 18.73 -16.99
C PRO A 23 -20.39 20.26 -17.06
N ALA A 24 -21.34 20.90 -16.37
CA ALA A 24 -21.45 22.35 -16.36
C ALA A 24 -20.16 22.97 -15.79
N GLY A 25 -19.58 23.91 -16.54
CA GLY A 25 -18.32 24.54 -16.14
C GLY A 25 -17.08 23.69 -16.45
N CYS A 26 -17.19 22.62 -17.23
CA CYS A 26 -16.06 21.89 -17.81
C CYS A 26 -16.01 22.04 -19.34
N ALA A 27 -14.88 21.68 -19.93
CA ALA A 27 -14.67 21.64 -21.37
C ALA A 27 -14.41 20.19 -21.81
N CYS A 28 -15.22 19.70 -22.74
CA CYS A 28 -15.04 18.38 -23.34
C CYS A 28 -14.37 18.58 -24.69
N THR A 29 -13.04 18.56 -24.67
CA THR A 29 -12.18 18.89 -25.83
C THR A 29 -12.17 17.76 -26.85
N ASP A 30 -12.17 16.52 -26.37
CA ASP A 30 -12.26 15.29 -27.17
C ASP A 30 -13.41 14.41 -26.65
N PRO A 31 -13.91 13.45 -27.45
CA PRO A 31 -15.02 12.57 -27.05
C PRO A 31 -14.83 11.84 -25.72
N HIS A 32 -13.57 11.57 -25.32
CA HIS A 32 -13.23 10.82 -24.11
C HIS A 32 -12.44 11.64 -23.08
N THR A 33 -12.30 12.97 -23.29
CA THR A 33 -11.54 13.86 -22.41
C THR A 33 -12.45 14.91 -21.80
N VAL A 34 -12.51 14.95 -20.48
CA VAL A 34 -13.23 16.00 -19.73
C VAL A 34 -12.21 16.85 -18.97
N ASP A 35 -12.18 18.14 -19.27
CA ASP A 35 -11.29 19.12 -18.67
C ASP A 35 -12.06 20.14 -17.81
N CYS A 36 -11.89 20.00 -16.50
CA CYS A 36 -12.51 20.81 -15.46
C CYS A 36 -11.46 21.59 -14.65
N ARG A 37 -10.27 21.85 -15.20
CA ARG A 37 -9.18 22.48 -14.45
C ARG A 37 -9.47 23.95 -14.09
N ASP A 38 -9.01 24.33 -12.89
CA ASP A 38 -9.02 25.72 -12.39
C ASP A 38 -10.41 26.37 -12.36
N ARG A 39 -11.45 25.58 -12.04
CA ARG A 39 -12.86 26.03 -12.01
C ARG A 39 -13.36 26.32 -10.60
N GLY A 40 -12.55 26.09 -9.57
CA GLY A 40 -12.93 26.27 -8.17
C GLY A 40 -14.01 25.29 -7.70
N LEU A 41 -14.08 24.10 -8.31
CA LEU A 41 -15.11 23.11 -8.02
C LEU A 41 -14.96 22.59 -6.58
N PRO A 42 -16.04 22.59 -5.77
CA PRO A 42 -16.02 22.06 -4.41
C PRO A 42 -16.09 20.53 -4.35
N SER A 43 -16.56 19.89 -5.42
CA SER A 43 -16.75 18.45 -5.56
C SER A 43 -16.55 18.02 -7.02
N VAL A 44 -16.42 16.71 -7.23
CA VAL A 44 -16.37 16.14 -8.58
C VAL A 44 -17.73 16.39 -9.27
N PRO A 45 -17.78 16.99 -10.49
CA PRO A 45 -19.03 17.44 -11.10
C PRO A 45 -19.80 16.34 -11.86
N ASP A 46 -20.92 15.86 -11.34
CA ASP A 46 -21.80 14.94 -12.07
C ASP A 46 -22.95 15.66 -12.82
N PRO A 47 -23.44 15.14 -13.97
CA PRO A 47 -23.08 13.86 -14.62
C PRO A 47 -21.93 13.98 -15.65
N PHE A 48 -21.10 12.92 -15.77
CA PHE A 48 -20.08 12.79 -16.83
C PHE A 48 -20.50 11.85 -17.97
N PRO A 49 -19.85 11.96 -19.15
CA PRO A 49 -19.89 10.91 -20.17
C PRO A 49 -19.35 9.59 -19.61
N LEU A 50 -20.10 8.49 -19.80
CA LEU A 50 -19.73 7.16 -19.27
C LEU A 50 -18.49 6.56 -19.93
N ASP A 51 -18.17 7.01 -21.15
CA ASP A 51 -17.02 6.58 -21.94
C ASP A 51 -15.78 7.48 -21.75
N VAL A 52 -15.76 8.29 -20.69
CA VAL A 52 -14.62 9.13 -20.33
C VAL A 52 -13.39 8.27 -20.04
N ARG A 53 -12.26 8.61 -20.67
CA ARG A 53 -10.97 7.94 -20.47
C ARG A 53 -9.95 8.84 -19.77
N LYS A 54 -10.11 10.16 -19.93
CA LYS A 54 -9.22 11.16 -19.37
C LYS A 54 -10.02 12.22 -18.64
N LEU A 55 -9.82 12.31 -17.33
CA LEU A 55 -10.47 13.30 -16.48
C LEU A 55 -9.42 14.20 -15.84
N LEU A 56 -9.52 15.50 -16.13
CA LEU A 56 -8.63 16.54 -15.61
C LEU A 56 -9.41 17.46 -14.68
N VAL A 57 -9.20 17.34 -13.37
CA VAL A 57 -9.88 18.15 -12.34
C VAL A 57 -8.88 18.88 -11.45
N ALA A 58 -7.67 19.10 -11.96
CA ALA A 58 -6.62 19.79 -11.22
C ALA A 58 -6.95 21.26 -10.90
N GLY A 59 -6.42 21.79 -9.80
CA GLY A 59 -6.59 23.21 -9.43
C GLY A 59 -8.00 23.55 -8.94
N ASN A 60 -8.67 22.59 -8.28
CA ASN A 60 -10.00 22.78 -7.71
C ASN A 60 -9.95 22.70 -6.17
N ARG A 61 -11.12 22.59 -5.52
CA ARG A 61 -11.26 22.55 -4.05
C ARG A 61 -11.95 21.27 -3.60
N ILE A 62 -11.73 20.18 -4.36
CA ILE A 62 -12.38 18.90 -4.11
C ILE A 62 -11.78 18.28 -2.87
N GLN A 63 -12.63 17.92 -1.90
CA GLN A 63 -12.21 17.36 -0.61
C GLN A 63 -12.39 15.85 -0.51
N HIS A 64 -13.32 15.30 -1.29
CA HIS A 64 -13.67 13.88 -1.28
C HIS A 64 -14.00 13.43 -2.71
N ILE A 65 -13.63 12.19 -3.04
CA ILE A 65 -14.08 11.51 -4.24
C ILE A 65 -15.24 10.60 -3.82
N PRO A 66 -16.43 10.69 -4.46
CA PRO A 66 -17.54 9.81 -4.11
C PRO A 66 -17.19 8.33 -4.29
N GLU A 67 -17.60 7.46 -3.35
CA GLU A 67 -17.30 6.02 -3.37
C GLU A 67 -17.74 5.35 -4.68
N ASP A 68 -18.94 5.70 -5.16
CA ASP A 68 -19.53 5.09 -6.36
C ASP A 68 -18.99 5.65 -7.68
N PHE A 69 -18.13 6.68 -7.63
CA PHE A 69 -17.68 7.40 -8.82
C PHE A 69 -17.05 6.44 -9.85
N PHE A 70 -16.11 5.61 -9.43
CA PHE A 70 -15.37 4.74 -10.34
C PHE A 70 -16.13 3.47 -10.75
N ILE A 71 -17.25 3.17 -10.09
CA ILE A 71 -18.14 2.07 -10.49
C ILE A 71 -18.75 2.38 -11.86
N PHE A 72 -19.12 3.65 -12.09
CA PHE A 72 -19.74 4.07 -13.35
C PHE A 72 -18.71 4.43 -14.44
N TYR A 73 -17.51 4.86 -14.06
CA TYR A 73 -16.47 5.35 -14.99
C TYR A 73 -15.28 4.38 -15.12
N GLY A 74 -15.56 3.08 -15.30
CA GLY A 74 -14.54 2.03 -15.41
C GLY A 74 -13.64 2.09 -16.65
N ASP A 75 -13.95 2.97 -17.61
CA ASP A 75 -13.12 3.23 -18.80
C ASP A 75 -12.00 4.26 -18.57
N LEU A 76 -11.94 4.87 -17.37
CA LEU A 76 -10.89 5.82 -17.01
C LEU A 76 -9.49 5.20 -17.09
N VAL A 77 -8.61 5.89 -17.82
CA VAL A 77 -7.20 5.53 -18.01
C VAL A 77 -6.29 6.57 -17.37
N TYR A 78 -6.68 7.84 -17.41
CA TYR A 78 -5.88 8.96 -16.92
C TYR A 78 -6.72 9.85 -16.00
N LEU A 79 -6.24 10.04 -14.77
CA LEU A 79 -6.92 10.80 -13.74
C LEU A 79 -5.97 11.81 -13.10
N ASP A 80 -6.31 13.09 -13.19
CA ASP A 80 -5.52 14.20 -12.64
C ASP A 80 -6.34 14.98 -11.61
N PHE A 81 -6.06 14.72 -10.33
CA PHE A 81 -6.63 15.37 -9.15
C PHE A 81 -5.63 16.31 -8.47
N ARG A 82 -4.59 16.74 -9.17
CA ARG A 82 -3.56 17.60 -8.58
C ARG A 82 -4.12 18.89 -8.03
N ASN A 83 -3.47 19.42 -6.99
CA ASN A 83 -3.81 20.74 -6.45
C ASN A 83 -5.30 20.84 -6.09
N ASN A 84 -5.74 19.91 -5.24
CA ASN A 84 -7.08 19.85 -4.66
C ASN A 84 -6.95 19.84 -3.12
N SER A 85 -8.00 19.43 -2.40
CA SER A 85 -8.01 19.42 -0.94
C SER A 85 -8.40 18.05 -0.38
N LEU A 86 -8.07 16.97 -1.10
CA LEU A 86 -8.36 15.60 -0.68
C LEU A 86 -7.65 15.29 0.63
N ARG A 87 -8.38 14.77 1.63
CA ARG A 87 -7.84 14.51 2.98
C ARG A 87 -7.57 13.03 3.26
N SER A 88 -8.35 12.15 2.63
CA SER A 88 -8.27 10.71 2.79
C SER A 88 -8.68 10.02 1.49
N LEU A 89 -8.27 8.76 1.37
CA LEU A 89 -8.77 7.82 0.38
C LEU A 89 -9.43 6.69 1.17
N GLU A 90 -10.72 6.50 0.99
CA GLU A 90 -11.45 5.42 1.64
C GLU A 90 -11.20 4.09 0.91
N GLU A 91 -11.33 2.99 1.62
CA GLU A 91 -11.22 1.66 1.00
C GLU A 91 -12.26 1.55 -0.12
N GLY A 92 -11.82 1.09 -1.29
CA GLY A 92 -12.70 1.00 -2.44
C GLY A 92 -12.99 2.33 -3.15
N THR A 93 -12.34 3.45 -2.79
CA THR A 93 -12.44 4.71 -3.55
C THR A 93 -12.21 4.47 -5.04
N PHE A 94 -11.28 3.59 -5.42
CA PHE A 94 -10.97 3.29 -6.82
C PHE A 94 -11.65 2.01 -7.34
N SER A 95 -12.75 1.57 -6.72
CA SER A 95 -13.49 0.37 -7.14
C SER A 95 -13.96 0.52 -8.59
N GLY A 96 -13.68 -0.47 -9.43
CA GLY A 96 -14.03 -0.43 -10.86
C GLY A 96 -12.99 0.23 -11.78
N SER A 97 -11.92 0.82 -11.23
CA SER A 97 -10.85 1.48 -12.01
C SER A 97 -9.83 0.53 -12.67
N ALA A 98 -10.28 -0.61 -13.18
CA ALA A 98 -9.41 -1.69 -13.69
C ALA A 98 -8.53 -1.28 -14.89
N LYS A 99 -8.86 -0.18 -15.59
CA LYS A 99 -8.12 0.35 -16.75
C LYS A 99 -7.23 1.55 -16.39
N LEU A 100 -7.27 2.01 -15.15
CA LEU A 100 -6.54 3.20 -14.73
C LEU A 100 -5.03 2.94 -14.80
N ALA A 101 -4.33 3.78 -15.58
CA ALA A 101 -2.90 3.66 -15.82
C ALA A 101 -2.11 4.83 -15.21
N PHE A 102 -2.72 6.01 -15.14
CA PHE A 102 -2.10 7.21 -14.59
C PHE A 102 -3.01 7.85 -13.55
N LEU A 103 -2.50 7.96 -12.33
CA LEU A 103 -3.18 8.62 -11.22
C LEU A 103 -2.26 9.65 -10.59
N ASP A 104 -2.67 10.91 -10.66
CA ASP A 104 -1.97 12.02 -10.02
C ASP A 104 -2.82 12.65 -8.92
N LEU A 105 -2.38 12.45 -7.68
CA LEU A 105 -2.98 12.96 -6.45
C LEU A 105 -2.03 13.96 -5.76
N SER A 106 -1.00 14.45 -6.46
CA SER A 106 -0.04 15.38 -5.86
C SER A 106 -0.65 16.72 -5.46
N TYR A 107 -0.05 17.43 -4.51
CA TYR A 107 -0.56 18.70 -3.99
C TYR A 107 -1.99 18.57 -3.45
N ASN A 108 -2.20 17.57 -2.59
CA ASN A 108 -3.43 17.39 -1.82
C ASN A 108 -3.09 17.40 -0.32
N ASN A 109 -4.05 17.02 0.53
CA ASN A 109 -3.91 17.02 1.98
C ASN A 109 -4.04 15.60 2.57
N LEU A 110 -3.62 14.58 1.81
CA LEU A 110 -3.69 13.18 2.25
C LEU A 110 -2.76 12.95 3.44
N THR A 111 -3.24 12.28 4.48
CA THR A 111 -2.46 12.07 5.73
C THR A 111 -1.99 10.64 5.93
N GLN A 112 -2.71 9.66 5.40
CA GLN A 112 -2.39 8.23 5.52
C GLN A 112 -2.85 7.46 4.28
N LEU A 113 -2.21 6.31 4.03
CA LEU A 113 -2.65 5.32 3.04
C LEU A 113 -2.95 3.99 3.74
N GLY A 114 -4.21 3.56 3.68
CA GLY A 114 -4.65 2.27 4.21
C GLY A 114 -4.23 1.09 3.35
N ALA A 115 -4.42 -0.12 3.89
CA ALA A 115 -4.21 -1.36 3.15
C ALA A 115 -5.13 -1.42 1.93
N GLY A 116 -4.60 -1.82 0.78
CA GLY A 116 -5.40 -1.98 -0.43
C GLY A 116 -6.05 -0.70 -0.96
N ALA A 117 -5.57 0.50 -0.60
CA ALA A 117 -6.10 1.77 -1.07
C ALA A 117 -6.22 1.83 -2.61
N PHE A 118 -5.32 1.14 -3.32
CA PHE A 118 -5.30 1.05 -4.79
C PHE A 118 -5.59 -0.37 -5.30
N ARG A 119 -6.21 -1.24 -4.49
CA ARG A 119 -6.39 -2.68 -4.79
C ARG A 119 -6.99 -2.93 -6.19
N SER A 120 -8.00 -2.15 -6.55
CA SER A 120 -8.75 -2.28 -7.81
C SER A 120 -8.06 -1.65 -9.03
N ALA A 121 -6.97 -0.90 -8.83
CA ALA A 121 -6.25 -0.17 -9.87
C ALA A 121 -4.96 -0.89 -10.31
N GLY A 122 -5.03 -2.22 -10.50
CA GLY A 122 -3.85 -3.07 -10.76
C GLY A 122 -3.08 -2.79 -12.07
N ARG A 123 -3.65 -1.98 -12.98
CA ARG A 123 -2.98 -1.53 -14.22
C ARG A 123 -2.27 -0.19 -14.09
N LEU A 124 -2.19 0.38 -12.89
CA LEU A 124 -1.47 1.62 -12.67
C LEU A 124 -0.01 1.47 -13.08
N VAL A 125 0.45 2.41 -13.89
CA VAL A 125 1.84 2.54 -14.36
C VAL A 125 2.54 3.67 -13.63
N LYS A 126 1.82 4.77 -13.35
CA LYS A 126 2.32 5.91 -12.57
C LYS A 126 1.32 6.31 -11.51
N LEU A 127 1.82 6.41 -10.27
CA LEU A 127 1.12 6.93 -9.11
C LEU A 127 1.93 8.07 -8.51
N SER A 128 1.34 9.28 -8.52
CA SER A 128 1.93 10.44 -7.87
C SER A 128 1.15 10.82 -6.63
N LEU A 129 1.83 10.80 -5.48
CA LEU A 129 1.35 11.20 -4.16
C LEU A 129 2.24 12.31 -3.57
N ALA A 130 3.07 12.94 -4.41
CA ALA A 130 4.02 13.95 -3.98
C ALA A 130 3.30 15.19 -3.39
N ASN A 131 3.97 15.94 -2.51
CA ASN A 131 3.42 17.17 -1.94
C ASN A 131 2.05 16.92 -1.26
N ASN A 132 1.98 15.90 -0.42
CA ASN A 132 0.86 15.62 0.47
C ASN A 132 1.33 15.71 1.92
N ASN A 133 0.49 15.29 2.87
CA ASN A 133 0.80 15.28 4.29
C ASN A 133 0.93 13.85 4.85
N LEU A 134 1.36 12.90 4.01
CA LEU A 134 1.39 11.48 4.40
C LEU A 134 2.36 11.27 5.55
N ALA A 135 1.85 10.80 6.68
CA ALA A 135 2.64 10.44 7.86
C ALA A 135 2.84 8.92 7.97
N GLY A 136 2.02 8.13 7.29
CA GLY A 136 2.12 6.67 7.30
C GLY A 136 1.55 6.04 6.04
N VAL A 137 2.21 4.98 5.58
CA VAL A 137 1.80 4.15 4.44
C VAL A 137 1.76 2.71 4.92
N HIS A 138 0.60 2.06 4.81
CA HIS A 138 0.45 0.66 5.19
C HIS A 138 1.30 -0.24 4.28
N GLU A 139 1.85 -1.33 4.83
CA GLU A 139 2.66 -2.31 4.09
C GLU A 139 1.97 -2.96 2.89
N ALA A 140 0.63 -3.02 2.89
CA ALA A 140 -0.19 -3.58 1.82
C ALA A 140 -0.90 -2.48 0.99
N ALA A 141 -0.47 -1.22 1.11
CA ALA A 141 -1.08 -0.12 0.36
C ALA A 141 -0.92 -0.30 -1.16
N PHE A 142 0.16 -0.94 -1.60
CA PHE A 142 0.53 -1.11 -3.01
C PHE A 142 0.53 -2.58 -3.49
N GLU A 143 0.00 -3.51 -2.69
CA GLU A 143 0.13 -4.96 -2.87
C GLU A 143 -0.25 -5.48 -4.28
N THR A 144 -1.25 -4.87 -4.93
CA THR A 144 -1.77 -5.32 -6.23
C THR A 144 -1.22 -4.57 -7.44
N LEU A 145 -0.29 -3.63 -7.23
CA LEU A 145 0.17 -2.71 -8.28
C LEU A 145 1.34 -3.29 -9.09
N GLU A 146 1.13 -4.45 -9.71
CA GLU A 146 2.17 -5.21 -10.43
C GLU A 146 2.78 -4.45 -11.61
N SER A 147 1.99 -3.56 -12.24
CA SER A 147 2.41 -2.78 -13.42
C SER A 147 3.05 -1.43 -13.08
N LEU A 148 3.15 -1.08 -11.79
CA LEU A 148 3.58 0.25 -11.38
C LEU A 148 5.07 0.45 -11.63
N GLN A 149 5.39 1.45 -12.45
CA GLN A 149 6.75 1.80 -12.83
C GLN A 149 7.25 3.04 -12.11
N VAL A 150 6.36 3.99 -11.81
CA VAL A 150 6.70 5.28 -11.19
C VAL A 150 5.85 5.49 -9.95
N LEU A 151 6.52 5.61 -8.80
CA LEU A 151 5.93 5.96 -7.52
C LEU A 151 6.59 7.22 -6.97
N GLU A 152 5.80 8.27 -6.75
CA GLU A 152 6.28 9.56 -6.22
C GLU A 152 5.68 9.79 -4.83
N LEU A 153 6.50 9.68 -3.78
CA LEU A 153 6.16 9.92 -2.37
C LEU A 153 6.93 11.12 -1.79
N ASN A 154 7.63 11.88 -2.62
CA ASN A 154 8.44 13.02 -2.19
C ASN A 154 7.60 14.15 -1.60
N ASP A 155 8.23 14.97 -0.77
CA ASP A 155 7.60 16.13 -0.12
C ASP A 155 6.34 15.72 0.67
N ASN A 156 6.49 14.75 1.57
CA ASN A 156 5.46 14.29 2.49
C ASN A 156 6.00 14.37 3.94
N ASN A 157 5.26 13.82 4.91
CA ASN A 157 5.63 13.80 6.32
C ASN A 157 6.07 12.40 6.80
N LEU A 158 6.60 11.57 5.90
CA LEU A 158 6.97 10.20 6.22
C LEU A 158 8.22 10.18 7.10
N ARG A 159 8.13 9.49 8.24
CA ARG A 159 9.27 9.23 9.13
C ARG A 159 9.89 7.88 8.88
N SER A 160 9.08 6.90 8.49
CA SER A 160 9.50 5.55 8.12
C SER A 160 8.59 5.02 7.01
N LEU A 161 9.08 4.01 6.29
CA LEU A 161 8.31 3.31 5.26
C LEU A 161 8.71 1.83 5.32
N ASN A 162 7.72 0.97 5.53
CA ASN A 162 7.95 -0.47 5.56
C ASN A 162 8.34 -0.96 4.16
N VAL A 163 9.47 -1.67 4.08
CA VAL A 163 10.02 -2.24 2.83
C VAL A 163 9.03 -3.20 2.16
N ALA A 164 8.16 -3.86 2.93
CA ALA A 164 7.11 -4.73 2.40
C ALA A 164 6.22 -4.01 1.35
N ALA A 165 5.94 -2.72 1.56
CA ALA A 165 5.18 -1.90 0.61
C ALA A 165 5.89 -1.73 -0.74
N LEU A 166 7.22 -1.72 -0.74
CA LEU A 166 8.05 -1.53 -1.95
C LEU A 166 8.36 -2.87 -2.63
N THR A 167 8.53 -3.95 -1.86
CA THR A 167 8.78 -5.30 -2.41
C THR A 167 7.59 -5.84 -3.19
N ALA A 168 6.38 -5.34 -2.91
CA ALA A 168 5.18 -5.66 -3.68
C ALA A 168 5.15 -5.06 -5.11
N LEU A 169 6.16 -4.27 -5.50
CA LEU A 169 6.19 -3.54 -6.77
C LEU A 169 7.28 -4.08 -7.73
N PRO A 170 7.02 -5.20 -8.44
CA PRO A 170 8.04 -5.86 -9.27
C PRO A 170 8.48 -5.04 -10.50
N ALA A 171 7.58 -4.22 -11.05
CA ALA A 171 7.87 -3.40 -12.24
C ALA A 171 8.46 -2.01 -11.92
N LEU A 172 8.73 -1.71 -10.64
CA LEU A 172 9.14 -0.37 -10.21
C LEU A 172 10.49 0.05 -10.81
N ARG A 173 10.49 1.19 -11.49
CA ARG A 173 11.67 1.79 -12.14
C ARG A 173 12.08 3.12 -11.53
N THR A 174 11.12 3.86 -11.01
CA THR A 174 11.35 5.19 -10.46
C THR A 174 10.63 5.35 -9.14
N LEU A 175 11.39 5.65 -8.11
CA LEU A 175 10.91 5.95 -6.77
C LEU A 175 11.45 7.31 -6.31
N ARG A 176 10.56 8.16 -5.80
CA ARG A 176 10.93 9.43 -5.18
C ARG A 176 10.55 9.46 -3.71
N LEU A 177 11.55 9.66 -2.85
CA LEU A 177 11.43 9.70 -1.39
C LEU A 177 12.01 11.00 -0.79
N ASP A 178 12.54 11.88 -1.63
CA ASP A 178 13.13 13.16 -1.24
C ASP A 178 12.11 14.07 -0.51
N GLY A 179 12.58 14.99 0.33
CA GLY A 179 11.69 15.95 1.01
C GLY A 179 10.80 15.36 2.12
N ASN A 180 11.11 14.16 2.62
CA ASN A 180 10.44 13.58 3.80
C ASN A 180 11.32 13.68 5.06
N PRO A 181 10.73 13.86 6.26
CA PRO A 181 11.45 13.91 7.52
C PRO A 181 11.79 12.50 8.04
N TRP A 182 12.59 11.75 7.27
CA TRP A 182 12.98 10.38 7.62
C TRP A 182 13.66 10.34 9.00
N LEU A 183 13.28 9.37 9.83
CA LEU A 183 13.89 9.09 11.11
C LEU A 183 14.85 7.92 10.93
N CYS A 184 16.17 8.17 10.99
CA CYS A 184 17.19 7.13 10.82
C CYS A 184 17.37 6.32 12.11
N ASP A 185 16.36 5.54 12.46
CA ASP A 185 16.38 4.58 13.55
C ASP A 185 16.51 3.13 13.02
N CYS A 186 16.25 2.14 13.88
CA CYS A 186 16.32 0.74 13.52
C CYS A 186 15.24 0.31 12.52
N ASP A 187 14.07 0.95 12.55
CA ASP A 187 13.00 0.64 11.59
C ASP A 187 13.39 1.13 10.18
N PHE A 188 14.09 2.27 10.10
CA PHE A 188 14.62 2.78 8.84
C PHE A 188 15.78 1.96 8.28
N ALA A 189 16.49 1.16 9.09
CA ALA A 189 17.63 0.36 8.63
C ALA A 189 17.26 -0.57 7.46
N HIS A 190 16.08 -1.18 7.50
CA HIS A 190 15.57 -2.02 6.41
C HIS A 190 15.37 -1.22 5.13
N LEU A 191 14.76 -0.03 5.24
CA LEU A 191 14.55 0.85 4.10
C LEU A 191 15.88 1.35 3.53
N PHE A 192 16.85 1.67 4.39
CA PHE A 192 18.19 2.08 3.98
C PHE A 192 18.89 1.00 3.15
N SER A 193 18.87 -0.26 3.62
CA SER A 193 19.41 -1.41 2.89
C SER A 193 18.72 -1.58 1.53
N TRP A 194 17.39 -1.52 1.50
CA TRP A 194 16.63 -1.59 0.24
C TRP A 194 17.02 -0.45 -0.73
N ILE A 195 17.16 0.78 -0.22
CA ILE A 195 17.56 1.95 -1.02
C ILE A 195 18.96 1.74 -1.61
N GLN A 196 19.93 1.21 -0.82
CA GLN A 196 21.29 0.93 -1.30
C GLN A 196 21.31 -0.13 -2.42
N GLU A 197 20.48 -1.17 -2.32
CA GLU A 197 20.35 -2.19 -3.37
C GLU A 197 19.66 -1.65 -4.63
N ASN A 198 18.81 -0.63 -4.47
CA ASN A 198 17.94 -0.10 -5.51
C ASN A 198 18.27 1.35 -5.92
N VAL A 199 19.50 1.83 -5.71
CA VAL A 199 19.90 3.24 -5.99
C VAL A 199 19.57 3.66 -7.43
N SER A 200 19.67 2.75 -8.39
CA SER A 200 19.33 3.02 -9.80
C SER A 200 17.87 3.42 -10.04
N LYS A 201 16.96 3.09 -9.11
CA LYS A 201 15.54 3.46 -9.16
C LYS A 201 15.28 4.86 -8.63
N LEU A 202 16.26 5.53 -8.02
CA LEU A 202 16.11 6.87 -7.43
C LEU A 202 16.71 7.92 -8.37
N PRO A 203 15.90 8.78 -9.03
CA PRO A 203 16.40 9.73 -10.03
C PRO A 203 17.39 10.76 -9.46
N LYS A 204 17.17 11.17 -8.20
CA LYS A 204 17.99 12.15 -7.49
C LYS A 204 19.10 11.52 -6.64
N GLY A 205 19.21 10.19 -6.65
CA GLY A 205 20.18 9.46 -5.83
C GLY A 205 19.97 9.63 -4.32
N LEU A 206 21.05 9.47 -3.56
CA LEU A 206 21.07 9.54 -2.10
C LEU A 206 21.34 10.96 -1.56
N ASP A 207 21.76 11.88 -2.42
CA ASP A 207 22.24 13.21 -2.03
C ASP A 207 21.12 14.17 -1.63
N GLU A 208 19.89 13.89 -2.06
CA GLU A 208 18.72 14.74 -1.79
C GLU A 208 17.83 14.18 -0.67
N ILE A 209 18.19 13.02 -0.10
CA ILE A 209 17.44 12.41 0.98
C ILE A 209 18.19 12.64 2.29
N GLN A 210 17.53 13.37 3.19
CA GLN A 210 18.02 13.65 4.54
C GLN A 210 17.23 12.85 5.55
N CYS A 211 17.87 12.50 6.66
CA CYS A 211 17.18 11.96 7.81
C CYS A 211 17.69 12.59 9.11
N SER A 212 16.84 12.55 10.14
CA SER A 212 17.19 12.96 11.50
C SER A 212 17.66 11.75 12.32
N LEU A 213 18.76 11.91 13.05
CA LEU A 213 19.21 10.95 14.05
C LEU A 213 18.50 11.20 15.40
N PRO A 214 17.84 10.20 16.01
CA PRO A 214 17.08 10.40 17.24
C PRO A 214 17.94 10.83 18.44
N MET A 215 19.22 10.46 18.47
CA MET A 215 20.13 10.74 19.59
C MET A 215 20.78 12.13 19.53
N GLU A 216 20.91 12.72 18.32
CA GLU A 216 21.73 13.92 18.10
C GLU A 216 20.93 15.11 17.58
N ASN A 217 19.64 14.92 17.27
CA ASN A 217 18.75 15.93 16.70
C ASN A 217 19.37 16.67 15.49
N ARG A 218 20.27 15.96 14.79
CA ARG A 218 21.04 16.43 13.64
C ARG A 218 20.47 15.78 12.39
N ARG A 219 20.38 16.57 11.31
CA ARG A 219 20.09 16.05 9.97
C ARG A 219 21.37 15.67 9.27
N ILE A 220 21.36 14.53 8.61
CA ILE A 220 22.45 13.99 7.81
C ILE A 220 21.90 13.51 6.47
N PHE A 221 22.76 13.46 5.45
CA PHE A 221 22.38 12.91 4.15
C PHE A 221 22.55 11.40 4.13
N LEU A 222 21.75 10.71 3.31
CA LEU A 222 21.83 9.24 3.22
C LEU A 222 23.18 8.73 2.71
N HIS A 223 23.90 9.51 1.89
CA HIS A 223 25.24 9.10 1.43
C HIS A 223 26.29 9.07 2.54
N GLU A 224 26.07 9.76 3.66
CA GLU A 224 26.97 9.76 4.82
C GLU A 224 26.78 8.52 5.70
N LEU A 225 25.68 7.79 5.51
CA LEU A 225 25.35 6.61 6.27
C LEU A 225 25.97 5.35 5.65
N SER A 226 26.20 4.37 6.52
CA SER A 226 26.64 3.03 6.14
C SER A 226 25.85 1.99 6.91
N GLU A 227 25.93 0.70 6.53
CA GLU A 227 25.32 -0.36 7.33
C GLU A 227 25.84 -0.39 8.78
N ALA A 228 27.08 0.03 9.02
CA ALA A 228 27.65 0.10 10.36
C ALA A 228 26.92 1.11 11.26
N SER A 229 26.33 2.16 10.67
CA SER A 229 25.50 3.14 11.38
C SER A 229 24.26 2.51 12.02
N PHE A 230 23.83 1.34 11.54
CA PHE A 230 22.69 0.58 12.08
C PHE A 230 23.12 -0.72 12.76
N SER A 231 24.41 -0.91 13.07
CA SER A 231 24.93 -2.15 13.63
C SER A 231 24.39 -2.48 15.02
N GLU A 232 24.10 -1.47 15.84
CA GLU A 232 23.48 -1.62 17.16
C GLU A 232 22.01 -2.10 17.06
N CYS A 233 21.37 -1.91 15.91
CA CYS A 233 19.99 -2.37 15.67
C CYS A 233 19.89 -3.88 15.40
N LYS A 234 21.01 -4.56 15.10
CA LYS A 234 21.03 -6.00 14.79
C LYS A 234 20.65 -6.90 15.98
N PHE A 235 20.31 -6.36 17.15
CA PHE A 235 19.99 -7.14 18.35
C PHE A 235 18.85 -6.58 19.21
N SER A 236 17.79 -6.03 18.61
CA SER A 236 16.55 -5.76 19.34
C SER A 236 15.45 -6.74 18.87
N LEU A 237 15.39 -7.92 19.49
CA LEU A 237 14.16 -8.70 19.48
C LEU A 237 13.07 -7.84 20.12
N SER A 238 11.93 -7.69 19.45
CA SER A 238 10.80 -7.00 20.09
C SER A 238 10.44 -7.72 21.39
N LEU A 239 9.88 -7.02 22.38
CA LEU A 239 9.41 -7.67 23.61
C LEU A 239 8.47 -8.85 23.31
N THR A 240 7.65 -8.72 22.25
CA THR A 240 6.78 -9.80 21.76
C THR A 240 7.56 -10.99 21.23
N ASP A 241 8.63 -10.78 20.46
CA ASP A 241 9.46 -11.89 19.97
C ASP A 241 10.21 -12.58 21.13
N LEU A 242 10.68 -11.80 22.11
CA LEU A 242 11.28 -12.34 23.32
C LEU A 242 10.26 -13.20 24.11
N PHE A 243 9.03 -12.71 24.28
CA PHE A 243 7.96 -13.49 24.91
C PHE A 243 7.64 -14.76 24.12
N VAL A 244 7.51 -14.68 22.79
CA VAL A 244 7.25 -15.85 21.94
C VAL A 244 8.35 -16.89 22.07
N ILE A 245 9.63 -16.47 22.09
CA ILE A 245 10.78 -17.38 22.27
C ILE A 245 10.76 -18.02 23.67
N ILE A 246 10.53 -17.23 24.72
CA ILE A 246 10.48 -17.75 26.10
C ILE A 246 9.31 -18.73 26.28
N PHE A 247 8.10 -18.35 25.86
CA PHE A 247 6.92 -19.19 26.04
C PHE A 247 6.96 -20.44 25.17
N SER A 248 7.50 -20.37 23.94
CA SER A 248 7.69 -21.55 23.10
C SER A 248 8.72 -22.52 23.69
N GLY A 249 9.86 -22.01 24.19
CA GLY A 249 10.88 -22.83 24.83
C GLY A 249 10.38 -23.53 26.11
N VAL A 250 9.61 -22.82 26.95
CA VAL A 250 9.01 -23.40 28.16
C VAL A 250 7.97 -24.46 27.81
N ALA A 251 7.09 -24.20 26.83
CA ALA A 251 6.07 -25.15 26.40
C ALA A 251 6.68 -26.46 25.85
N VAL A 252 7.71 -26.36 25.02
CA VAL A 252 8.43 -27.54 24.49
C VAL A 252 9.08 -28.34 25.62
N SER A 253 9.68 -27.65 26.60
CA SER A 253 10.31 -28.30 27.75
C SER A 253 9.29 -29.04 28.63
N ILE A 254 8.13 -28.41 28.91
CA ILE A 254 7.03 -29.05 29.65
C ILE A 254 6.50 -30.28 28.89
N ALA A 255 6.28 -30.15 27.59
CA ALA A 255 5.79 -31.25 26.75
C ALA A 255 6.77 -32.43 26.75
N ALA A 256 8.07 -32.17 26.66
CA ALA A 256 9.11 -33.20 26.72
C ALA A 256 9.13 -33.92 28.07
N ILE A 257 9.00 -33.19 29.18
CA ILE A 257 8.94 -33.76 30.53
C ILE A 257 7.71 -34.67 30.66
N ILE A 258 6.52 -34.18 30.27
CA ILE A 258 5.28 -34.96 30.33
C ILE A 258 5.38 -36.22 29.47
N SER A 259 5.91 -36.10 28.25
CA SER A 259 6.11 -37.25 27.36
C SER A 259 7.07 -38.27 27.95
N SER A 260 8.17 -37.82 28.58
CA SER A 260 9.12 -38.71 29.26
C SER A 260 8.46 -39.46 30.41
N PHE A 261 7.65 -38.79 31.24
CA PHE A 261 6.92 -39.45 32.33
C PHE A 261 5.91 -40.46 31.79
N PHE A 262 5.18 -40.12 30.74
CA PHE A 262 4.22 -41.02 30.11
C PHE A 262 4.89 -42.26 29.51
N LEU A 263 6.02 -42.09 28.84
CA LEU A 263 6.79 -43.23 28.33
C LEU A 263 7.32 -44.11 29.46
N ALA A 264 7.82 -43.51 30.55
CA ALA A 264 8.28 -44.24 31.72
C ALA A 264 7.17 -45.07 32.36
N THR A 265 5.97 -44.49 32.53
CA THR A 265 4.82 -45.22 33.09
C THR A 265 4.35 -46.34 32.17
N VAL A 266 4.32 -46.11 30.86
CA VAL A 266 3.98 -47.15 29.86
C VAL A 266 4.97 -48.31 29.91
N VAL A 267 6.28 -48.04 29.93
CA VAL A 267 7.32 -49.08 30.04
C VAL A 267 7.17 -49.87 31.33
N GLN A 268 6.94 -49.18 32.46
CA GLN A 268 6.74 -49.83 33.75
C GLN A 268 5.46 -50.70 33.77
N CYS A 269 4.41 -50.28 33.05
CA CYS A 269 3.20 -51.08 32.87
C CYS A 269 3.46 -52.33 32.03
N PHE A 270 4.19 -52.21 30.90
CA PHE A 270 4.57 -53.36 30.07
C PHE A 270 5.44 -54.37 30.82
N GLN A 271 6.42 -53.91 31.59
CA GLN A 271 7.27 -54.79 32.41
C GLN A 271 6.46 -55.55 33.48
N ARG A 272 5.38 -54.95 33.99
CA ARG A 272 4.54 -55.54 35.04
C ARG A 272 3.39 -56.39 34.50
N CYS A 273 3.02 -56.21 33.24
CA CYS A 273 1.95 -56.95 32.54
C CYS A 273 2.48 -57.99 31.54
N ALA A 274 3.80 -58.16 31.40
CA ALA A 274 4.36 -59.27 30.63
C ALA A 274 4.10 -60.59 31.39
N PRO A 275 3.35 -61.55 30.82
CA PRO A 275 3.14 -62.84 31.45
C PRO A 275 4.45 -63.62 31.52
N ASN A 276 4.79 -64.18 32.68
CA ASN A 276 5.88 -65.16 32.83
C ASN A 276 5.57 -66.32 31.88
N LYS A 277 6.39 -66.48 30.85
CA LYS A 277 6.35 -67.63 29.95
C LYS A 277 7.44 -68.61 30.40
N ASP A 278 7.26 -69.20 31.57
CA ASP A 278 8.07 -70.31 32.06
C ASP A 278 7.21 -71.13 33.05
N THR A 279 6.40 -72.03 32.52
CA THR A 279 6.04 -73.30 33.17
C THR A 279 5.31 -74.17 32.15
N GLU A 280 5.78 -75.42 32.07
CA GLU A 280 5.15 -76.60 31.44
C GLU A 280 5.41 -76.76 29.94
N ASP A 281 6.54 -77.39 29.63
CA ASP A 281 6.65 -78.53 28.72
C ASP A 281 8.05 -79.13 28.91
N GLU A 282 8.14 -80.28 29.62
CA GLU A 282 9.15 -81.34 29.49
C GLU A 282 9.15 -82.20 30.78
N ASP A 283 8.29 -83.22 30.82
CA ASP A 283 8.44 -84.40 31.67
C ASP A 283 7.72 -85.58 30.97
N GLU A 284 8.33 -86.15 29.93
CA GLU A 284 8.15 -87.55 29.52
C GLU A 284 9.50 -88.11 29.05
N ASP A 285 9.71 -89.40 29.40
CA ASP A 285 10.79 -90.33 29.03
C ASP A 285 12.07 -90.31 29.91
N GLU A 286 12.64 -91.40 30.45
CA GLU A 286 12.37 -92.85 30.50
C GLU A 286 13.42 -93.46 31.48
N ASP A 287 13.05 -94.52 32.21
CA ASP A 287 13.86 -95.66 32.75
C ASP A 287 15.13 -95.48 33.63
N ASP A 288 15.05 -95.87 34.92
CA ASP A 288 15.45 -97.20 35.48
C ASP A 288 15.17 -97.30 37.00
#